data_AF-A0A1B6GLR1-F1
#
_entry.id   AF-A0A1B6GLR1-F1
#
_cell.length_a   1.000
_cell.length_b   1.000
_cell.length_c   1.000
_cell.angle_alpha   90.00
_cell.angle_beta   90.00
_cell.angle_gamma   90.00
#
_symmetry.space_group_name_H-M   'P 1'
#
loop_
_entity.id
_entity.type
_entity.pdbx_description
1 polymer ?
#
loop_
_entity_poly.entity_id
_entity_poly.type
_entity_poly.pdbx_seq_one_letter_code
_entity_poly.pdbx_strand_id
1 'polypeptide(L)'
;SCGGQNKNYSVFRFLHFAVHEMKRFESVRVTFPIRGHSYMQSDTDMALVNQSTPAETPEQWNEAFKTARVEPTPYEVVDMDLAMFRDRSDFLFPLYRQKCSFKVRPIKELQVSVNTKNDVEYRNTYNGGWFSNAVVEKSSGNRRLNSAAKSRKKDDIERERKEKLVAYRFSAKDLRPQEFLLPNQSSKEPLEIAKAKYKDLQDLKMLFHLG
;
A
#
# COMPACT_ATOMS: atom_id res chain seq x y z
N SER A 1 -8.31 3.68 -7.06
CA SER A 1 -7.13 3.00 -7.67
C SER A 1 -6.79 1.82 -6.79
N CYS A 2 -6.94 0.61 -7.29
CA CYS A 2 -7.01 -0.58 -6.46
C CYS A 2 -5.63 -1.03 -5.99
N GLY A 3 -5.45 -1.15 -4.66
CA GLY A 3 -4.14 -1.31 -4.01
C GLY A 3 -3.37 -2.55 -4.46
N GLY A 4 -4.06 -3.64 -4.82
CA GLY A 4 -3.44 -4.89 -5.25
C GLY A 4 -2.90 -4.91 -6.69
N GLN A 5 -3.29 -3.96 -7.53
CA GLN A 5 -2.81 -3.85 -8.91
C GLN A 5 -1.94 -2.60 -9.15
N ASN A 6 -2.02 -1.62 -8.26
CA ASN A 6 -1.33 -0.35 -8.42
C ASN A 6 0.16 -0.48 -8.08
N LYS A 7 0.97 -0.84 -9.09
CA LYS A 7 2.43 -0.83 -9.03
C LYS A 7 2.94 0.61 -9.23
N ASN A 8 2.73 1.45 -8.22
CA ASN A 8 3.24 2.83 -8.18
C ASN A 8 4.33 2.94 -7.10
N TYR A 9 5.41 3.63 -7.42
CA TYR A 9 6.49 3.86 -6.48
C TYR A 9 6.04 4.56 -5.18
N SER A 10 4.98 5.36 -5.27
CA SER A 10 4.31 5.99 -4.12
C SER A 10 3.82 4.96 -3.11
N VAL A 11 3.24 3.86 -3.59
CA VAL A 11 2.75 2.76 -2.75
C VAL A 11 3.94 2.11 -2.04
N PHE A 12 5.07 1.93 -2.74
CA PHE A 12 6.25 1.28 -2.14
C PHE A 12 6.83 2.14 -1.01
N ARG A 13 6.89 3.47 -1.21
CA ARG A 13 7.29 4.42 -0.17
C ARG A 13 6.33 4.39 1.01
N PHE A 14 5.02 4.37 0.76
CA PHE A 14 4.01 4.30 1.81
C PHE A 14 4.14 3.01 2.65
N LEU A 15 4.31 1.86 2.01
CA LEU A 15 4.51 0.58 2.71
C LEU A 15 5.78 0.60 3.57
N HIS A 16 6.87 1.15 3.03
CA HIS A 16 8.08 1.37 3.81
C HIS A 16 7.87 2.35 4.96
N PHE A 17 7.11 3.41 4.77
CA PHE A 17 6.79 4.38 5.80
C PHE A 17 6.00 3.74 6.93
N ALA A 18 5.00 2.91 6.60
CA ALA A 18 4.18 2.19 7.57
C ALA A 18 4.99 1.22 8.44
N VAL A 19 5.98 0.52 7.85
CA VAL A 19 6.86 -0.41 8.56
C VAL A 19 7.90 0.32 9.42
N HIS A 20 8.63 1.28 8.84
CA HIS A 20 9.82 1.85 9.49
C HIS A 20 9.55 3.10 10.31
N GLU A 21 8.67 3.99 9.84
CA GLU A 21 8.44 5.28 10.48
C GLU A 21 7.21 5.21 11.40
N MET A 22 6.09 4.65 10.93
CA MET A 22 4.90 4.45 11.77
C MET A 22 5.03 3.24 12.70
N LYS A 23 5.92 2.29 12.39
CA LYS A 23 6.13 1.04 13.16
C LYS A 23 4.84 0.28 13.42
N ARG A 24 3.93 0.27 12.43
CA ARG A 24 2.64 -0.44 12.51
C ARG A 24 2.76 -1.92 12.21
N PHE A 25 3.77 -2.30 11.43
CA PHE A 25 3.95 -3.66 10.93
C PHE A 25 5.41 -4.07 11.07
N GLU A 26 5.66 -5.35 11.36
CA GLU A 26 6.99 -5.94 11.35
C GLU A 26 7.46 -6.23 9.91
N SER A 27 6.52 -6.64 9.06
CA SER A 27 6.75 -6.79 7.64
C SER A 27 5.45 -6.61 6.86
N VAL A 28 5.60 -6.19 5.61
CA VAL A 28 4.52 -6.16 4.63
C VAL A 28 5.00 -6.87 3.37
N ARG A 29 4.24 -7.88 2.94
CA ARG A 29 4.46 -8.57 1.68
C ARG A 29 3.25 -8.36 0.77
N VAL A 30 3.50 -7.88 -0.44
CA VAL A 30 2.48 -7.64 -1.45
C VAL A 30 2.75 -8.52 -2.65
N THR A 31 1.80 -9.38 -2.99
CA THR A 31 1.83 -10.19 -4.19
C THR A 31 0.95 -9.52 -5.25
N PHE A 32 1.57 -9.07 -6.34
CA PHE A 32 0.87 -8.51 -7.48
C PHE A 32 0.43 -9.65 -8.41
N PRO A 33 -0.87 -9.84 -8.60
CA PRO A 33 -1.34 -10.97 -9.37
C PRO A 33 -1.31 -10.66 -10.88
N ILE A 34 -1.47 -11.67 -11.73
CA ILE A 34 -1.31 -11.50 -13.18
C ILE A 34 -2.53 -10.73 -13.73
N ARG A 35 -2.26 -9.67 -14.52
CA ARG A 35 -3.30 -8.89 -15.20
C ARG A 35 -4.22 -9.81 -16.00
N GLY A 36 -5.53 -9.62 -15.89
CA GLY A 36 -6.55 -10.41 -16.58
C GLY A 36 -7.03 -11.67 -15.84
N HIS A 37 -6.32 -12.13 -14.80
CA HIS A 37 -6.63 -13.39 -14.12
C HIS A 37 -6.93 -13.24 -12.63
N SER A 38 -7.00 -12.00 -12.14
CA SER A 38 -7.05 -11.73 -10.70
C SER A 38 -8.37 -11.08 -10.34
N TYR A 39 -9.25 -11.85 -9.70
CA TYR A 39 -10.42 -11.28 -9.04
C TYR A 39 -9.92 -10.49 -7.83
N MET A 40 -10.11 -9.18 -7.83
CA MET A 40 -9.86 -8.36 -6.64
C MET A 40 -11.18 -7.91 -6.08
N GLN A 41 -11.38 -8.16 -4.79
CA GLN A 41 -12.60 -7.78 -4.08
C GLN A 41 -12.87 -6.27 -4.21
N SER A 42 -11.84 -5.42 -4.22
CA SER A 42 -12.00 -3.98 -4.44
C SER A 42 -12.59 -3.61 -5.80
N ASP A 43 -12.25 -4.37 -6.86
CA ASP A 43 -12.80 -4.14 -8.20
C ASP A 43 -14.27 -4.57 -8.24
N THR A 44 -14.60 -5.67 -7.55
CA THR A 44 -15.98 -6.13 -7.38
C THR A 44 -16.81 -5.14 -6.58
N ASP A 45 -16.28 -4.64 -5.47
CA ASP A 45 -17.00 -3.69 -4.62
C ASP A 45 -17.33 -2.41 -5.38
N MET A 46 -16.37 -1.89 -6.16
CA MET A 46 -16.60 -0.72 -7.01
C MET A 46 -17.54 -0.99 -8.20
N ALA A 47 -17.66 -2.26 -8.64
CA ALA A 47 -18.59 -2.63 -9.71
C ALA A 47 -20.05 -2.65 -9.25
N LEU A 48 -20.30 -2.84 -7.96
CA LEU A 48 -21.64 -2.78 -7.37
C LEU A 48 -22.15 -1.34 -7.22
N VAL A 49 -21.24 -0.36 -7.17
CA VAL A 49 -21.61 1.06 -7.09
C VAL A 49 -22.15 1.53 -8.43
N ASN A 50 -23.39 2.00 -8.46
CA ASN A 50 -23.97 2.56 -9.67
C ASN A 50 -23.32 3.90 -10.03
N GLN A 51 -22.45 3.88 -11.03
CA GLN A 51 -21.72 5.06 -11.53
C GLN A 51 -22.60 6.06 -12.28
N SER A 52 -23.83 5.68 -12.64
CA SER A 52 -24.80 6.59 -13.27
C SER A 52 -25.68 7.33 -12.26
N THR A 53 -25.48 7.09 -10.96
CA THR A 53 -26.22 7.79 -9.91
C THR A 53 -25.93 9.29 -9.96
N PRO A 54 -26.93 10.16 -10.13
CA PRO A 54 -26.73 11.59 -10.06
C PRO A 54 -26.35 11.96 -8.63
N ALA A 55 -25.11 12.42 -8.44
CA ALA A 55 -24.58 12.85 -7.15
C ALA A 55 -23.78 14.14 -7.33
N GLU A 56 -24.30 15.23 -6.77
CA GLU A 56 -23.73 16.58 -6.78
C GLU A 56 -23.03 16.91 -5.46
N THR A 57 -23.38 16.20 -4.38
CA THR A 57 -22.83 16.39 -3.02
C THR A 57 -22.12 15.13 -2.52
N PRO A 58 -21.13 15.26 -1.61
CA PRO A 58 -20.49 14.11 -0.98
C PRO A 58 -21.48 13.19 -0.24
N GLU A 59 -22.52 13.76 0.37
CA GLU A 59 -23.54 13.01 1.10
C GLU A 59 -24.36 12.10 0.17
N GLN A 60 -24.67 12.56 -1.04
CA GLN A 60 -25.32 11.72 -2.06
C GLN A 60 -24.43 10.56 -2.50
N TRP A 61 -23.12 10.77 -2.57
CA TRP A 61 -22.18 9.66 -2.81
C TRP A 61 -22.17 8.67 -1.64
N ASN A 62 -22.24 9.15 -0.40
CA ASN A 62 -22.34 8.28 0.77
C ASN A 62 -23.58 7.38 0.72
N GLU A 63 -24.73 7.92 0.32
CA GLU A 63 -25.95 7.14 0.13
C GLU A 63 -25.80 6.13 -1.01
N ALA A 64 -25.26 6.56 -2.15
CA ALA A 64 -25.00 5.68 -3.30
C ALA A 64 -24.11 4.49 -2.89
N PHE A 65 -23.05 4.73 -2.12
CA PHE A 65 -22.20 3.67 -1.58
C PHE A 65 -22.96 2.77 -0.62
N LYS A 66 -23.69 3.30 0.37
CA LYS A 66 -24.46 2.48 1.32
C LYS A 66 -25.44 1.53 0.61
N THR A 67 -26.10 2.00 -0.44
CA THR A 67 -27.09 1.22 -1.19
C THR A 67 -26.51 0.30 -2.26
N ALA A 68 -25.22 0.45 -2.60
CA ALA A 68 -24.58 -0.30 -3.68
C ALA A 68 -24.53 -1.81 -3.43
N ARG A 69 -24.44 -2.23 -2.16
CA ARG A 69 -24.44 -3.64 -1.75
C ARG A 69 -25.56 -3.86 -0.74
N VAL A 70 -26.37 -4.88 -0.98
CA VAL A 70 -27.44 -5.29 -0.05
C VAL A 70 -27.03 -6.57 0.68
N GLU A 71 -26.45 -7.53 -0.05
CA GLU A 71 -25.96 -8.80 0.49
C GLU A 71 -24.42 -8.90 0.41
N PRO A 72 -23.75 -9.51 1.42
CA PRO A 72 -24.31 -10.02 2.67
C PRO A 72 -24.71 -8.92 3.67
N THR A 73 -24.15 -7.71 3.54
CA THR A 73 -24.51 -6.53 4.34
C THR A 73 -24.21 -5.24 3.57
N PRO A 74 -24.92 -4.13 3.81
CA PRO A 74 -24.55 -2.81 3.26
C PRO A 74 -23.12 -2.38 3.56
N TYR A 75 -22.57 -1.49 2.74
CA TYR A 75 -21.27 -0.88 3.03
C TYR A 75 -21.37 0.06 4.22
N GLU A 76 -20.41 -0.03 5.14
CA GLU A 76 -20.20 0.98 6.16
C GLU A 76 -19.43 2.15 5.54
N VAL A 77 -20.10 3.31 5.45
CA VAL A 77 -19.48 4.54 4.94
C VAL A 77 -19.10 5.40 6.13
N VAL A 78 -17.80 5.67 6.25
CA VAL A 78 -17.22 6.48 7.31
C VAL A 78 -16.89 7.85 6.74
N ASP A 79 -17.51 8.88 7.31
CA ASP A 79 -17.19 10.26 6.94
C ASP A 79 -15.79 10.61 7.42
N MET A 80 -14.98 11.13 6.50
CA MET A 80 -13.61 11.52 6.76
C MET A 80 -13.41 12.99 6.45
N ASP A 81 -12.77 13.69 7.38
CA ASP A 81 -12.33 15.07 7.16
C ASP A 81 -11.11 15.11 6.23
N LEU A 82 -11.00 16.14 5.40
CA LEU A 82 -9.85 16.38 4.54
C LEU A 82 -8.54 16.44 5.33
N ALA A 83 -8.60 16.92 6.58
CA ALA A 83 -7.45 16.95 7.49
C ALA A 83 -6.87 15.56 7.82
N MET A 84 -7.65 14.49 7.65
CA MET A 84 -7.21 13.09 7.83
C MET A 84 -6.38 12.60 6.65
N PHE A 85 -6.52 13.24 5.48
CA PHE A 85 -5.75 12.94 4.29
C PHE A 85 -4.49 13.80 4.24
N ARG A 86 -3.45 13.26 3.61
CA ARG A 86 -2.16 13.95 3.46
C ARG A 86 -1.78 14.02 2.01
N ASP A 87 -1.26 15.18 1.62
CA ASP A 87 -0.65 15.32 0.30
C ASP A 87 0.61 14.47 0.25
N ARG A 88 0.65 13.57 -0.74
CA ARG A 88 1.77 12.64 -0.94
C ARG A 88 3.07 13.38 -1.24
N SER A 89 3.00 14.44 -2.02
CA SER A 89 4.14 15.21 -2.50
C SER A 89 4.79 15.98 -1.36
N ASP A 90 4.01 16.46 -0.40
CA ASP A 90 4.58 17.15 0.76
C ASP A 90 5.05 16.16 1.83
N PHE A 91 4.34 15.05 2.00
CA PHE A 91 4.58 14.11 3.08
C PHE A 91 5.73 13.12 2.82
N LEU A 92 5.73 12.46 1.65
CA LEU A 92 6.69 11.38 1.36
C LEU A 92 7.93 11.87 0.62
N PHE A 93 7.88 13.02 -0.05
CA PHE A 93 8.98 13.47 -0.90
C PHE A 93 10.25 13.86 -0.12
N PRO A 94 10.18 14.47 1.07
CA PRO A 94 11.38 14.76 1.87
C PRO A 94 12.06 13.50 2.42
N LEU A 95 11.32 12.40 2.58
CA LEU A 95 11.80 11.18 3.25
C LEU A 95 12.41 10.15 2.30
N TYR A 96 12.04 10.20 1.03
CA TYR A 96 12.33 9.15 0.05
C TYR A 96 12.97 9.71 -1.21
N ARG A 97 13.75 8.88 -1.90
CA ARG A 97 14.34 9.24 -3.21
C ARG A 97 13.25 9.61 -4.19
N GLN A 98 13.33 10.78 -4.82
CA GLN A 98 12.32 11.27 -5.75
C GLN A 98 12.11 10.34 -6.97
N LYS A 99 13.18 9.75 -7.51
CA LYS A 99 13.13 8.83 -8.66
C LYS A 99 13.27 7.38 -8.21
N CYS A 100 12.44 6.50 -8.76
CA CYS A 100 12.56 5.06 -8.55
C CYS A 100 13.81 4.52 -9.25
N SER A 101 14.70 3.85 -8.52
CA SER A 101 15.94 3.29 -9.09
C SER A 101 15.74 2.00 -9.88
N PHE A 102 14.54 1.42 -9.85
CA PHE A 102 14.24 0.13 -10.47
C PHE A 102 12.92 0.16 -11.25
N LYS A 103 12.78 -0.76 -12.19
CA LYS A 103 11.56 -0.89 -13.00
C LYS A 103 10.45 -1.51 -12.15
N VAL A 104 9.35 -0.78 -12.01
CA VAL A 104 8.22 -1.16 -11.15
C VAL A 104 7.25 -2.14 -11.84
N ARG A 105 7.05 -2.01 -13.16
CA ARG A 105 6.13 -2.87 -13.94
C ARG A 105 6.36 -4.39 -13.80
N PRO A 106 7.59 -4.94 -13.91
CA PRO A 106 7.82 -6.38 -13.91
C PRO A 106 7.67 -7.03 -12.54
N ILE A 107 7.62 -6.26 -11.47
CA ILE A 107 7.59 -6.77 -10.09
C ILE A 107 6.34 -7.61 -9.88
N LYS A 108 6.52 -8.84 -9.41
CA LYS A 108 5.45 -9.77 -9.05
C LYS A 108 5.22 -9.79 -7.55
N GLU A 109 6.27 -9.60 -6.77
CA GLU A 109 6.13 -9.47 -5.32
C GLU A 109 7.05 -8.39 -4.77
N LEU A 110 6.57 -7.74 -3.72
CA LEU A 110 7.25 -6.73 -2.94
C LEU A 110 7.27 -7.16 -1.49
N GLN A 111 8.38 -6.96 -0.82
CA GLN A 111 8.53 -7.20 0.60
C GLN A 111 9.24 -6.02 1.25
N VAL A 112 8.70 -5.58 2.37
CA VAL A 112 9.35 -4.61 3.26
C VAL A 112 9.34 -5.20 4.65
N SER A 113 10.49 -5.22 5.30
CA SER A 113 10.63 -5.76 6.66
C SER A 113 11.44 -4.79 7.51
N VAL A 114 11.25 -4.84 8.83
CA VAL A 114 12.04 -4.02 9.77
C VAL A 114 13.56 -4.26 9.59
N ASN A 115 13.96 -5.45 9.11
CA ASN A 115 15.36 -5.81 8.86
C ASN A 115 16.00 -5.00 7.71
N THR A 116 15.21 -4.55 6.73
CA THR A 116 15.69 -3.84 5.54
C THR A 116 15.44 -2.34 5.65
N LYS A 117 16.12 -1.67 6.60
CA LYS A 117 15.83 -0.28 7.02
C LYS A 117 15.72 0.79 5.92
N ASN A 118 16.49 0.66 4.83
CA ASN A 118 16.53 1.68 3.77
C ASN A 118 16.05 1.14 2.42
N ASP A 119 15.78 -0.16 2.37
CA ASP A 119 15.69 -0.91 1.14
C ASP A 119 14.32 -1.60 1.07
N VAL A 120 13.86 -1.80 -0.16
CA VAL A 120 12.68 -2.59 -0.44
C VAL A 120 13.11 -3.80 -1.25
N GLU A 121 12.63 -4.96 -0.84
CA GLU A 121 12.89 -6.22 -1.50
C GLU A 121 11.78 -6.49 -2.53
N TYR A 122 12.15 -7.00 -3.70
CA TYR A 122 11.18 -7.35 -4.73
C TYR A 122 11.68 -8.50 -5.60
N ARG A 123 10.75 -9.19 -6.25
CA ARG A 123 11.07 -10.19 -7.27
C ARG A 123 10.16 -10.07 -8.48
N ASN A 124 10.70 -10.41 -9.64
CA ASN A 124 10.00 -10.33 -10.92
C ASN A 124 9.29 -11.65 -11.30
N THR A 125 9.46 -12.69 -10.50
CA THR A 125 8.82 -14.00 -10.67
C THR A 125 8.31 -14.49 -9.31
N TYR A 126 7.36 -15.43 -9.30
CA TYR A 126 6.78 -15.97 -8.06
C TYR A 126 7.69 -16.98 -7.35
N ASN A 127 8.73 -17.50 -8.03
CA ASN A 127 9.64 -18.50 -7.49
C ASN A 127 11.12 -18.08 -7.59
N GLY A 128 11.40 -16.84 -8.02
CA GLY A 128 12.76 -16.35 -8.20
C GLY A 128 13.37 -15.76 -6.94
N GLY A 129 14.67 -15.47 -7.05
CA GLY A 129 15.42 -14.75 -6.03
C GLY A 129 14.94 -13.31 -5.82
N TRP A 130 15.19 -12.81 -4.61
CA TRP A 130 14.86 -11.46 -4.21
C TRP A 130 15.95 -10.48 -4.62
N PHE A 131 15.53 -9.33 -5.15
CA PHE A 131 16.36 -8.15 -5.39
C PHE A 131 16.09 -7.14 -4.28
N SER A 132 17.12 -6.39 -3.88
CA SER A 132 16.98 -5.31 -2.90
C SER A 132 17.38 -3.98 -3.53
N ASN A 133 16.55 -2.95 -3.36
CA ASN A 133 16.84 -1.59 -3.80
C ASN A 133 16.55 -0.55 -2.73
N ALA A 134 17.48 0.39 -2.58
CA ALA A 134 17.34 1.51 -1.66
C ALA A 134 16.24 2.49 -2.10
N VAL A 135 15.28 2.73 -1.22
CA VAL A 135 14.20 3.72 -1.41
C VAL A 135 14.44 5.00 -0.62
N VAL A 136 15.28 4.94 0.41
CA VAL A 136 15.76 6.10 1.17
C VAL A 136 17.13 6.53 0.64
N GLU A 137 17.44 7.83 0.70
CA GLU A 137 18.80 8.29 0.42
C GLU A 137 19.76 7.76 1.50
N LYS A 138 20.81 7.04 1.08
CA LYS A 138 21.89 6.71 2.00
C LYS A 138 22.59 8.02 2.31
N SER A 139 22.64 8.41 3.59
CA SER A 139 23.50 9.50 4.03
C SER A 139 24.93 9.12 3.65
N SER A 140 25.42 9.69 2.54
CA SER A 140 26.80 9.46 2.13
C SER A 140 27.69 10.17 3.15
N GLY A 141 28.25 9.39 4.08
CA GLY A 141 29.53 9.74 4.68
C GLY A 141 30.54 9.93 3.54
N ASN A 142 31.30 11.02 3.59
CA ASN A 142 32.31 11.40 2.61
C ASN A 142 31.81 11.78 1.20
N ARG A 143 31.28 13.01 1.10
CA ARG A 143 31.70 13.89 -0.01
C ARG A 143 32.24 15.18 0.61
N ARG A 144 33.55 15.19 0.90
CA ARG A 144 34.33 16.43 1.08
C ARG A 144 34.11 17.24 -0.21
N LEU A 145 33.33 18.31 -0.14
CA LEU A 145 33.39 19.51 -1.00
C LEU A 145 32.23 20.46 -0.59
N ASN A 146 32.62 21.63 -0.08
CA ASN A 146 31.85 22.85 0.23
C ASN A 146 31.03 22.85 1.53
N SER A 147 31.75 22.90 2.65
CA SER A 147 31.29 22.90 4.04
C SER A 147 31.05 24.31 4.61
N ALA A 148 29.79 24.76 4.61
CA ALA A 148 29.22 25.68 5.61
C ALA A 148 27.72 25.88 5.31
N ALA A 149 27.37 26.24 4.07
CA ALA A 149 26.00 26.50 3.66
C ALA A 149 25.14 25.22 3.49
N LYS A 150 25.77 24.08 3.13
CA LYS A 150 25.08 22.78 3.00
C LYS A 150 24.85 22.05 4.33
N SER A 151 25.67 22.31 5.35
CA SER A 151 25.46 21.72 6.69
C SER A 151 24.19 22.26 7.30
N ARG A 152 24.03 23.59 7.33
CA ARG A 152 22.82 24.25 7.85
C ARG A 152 21.55 23.74 7.18
N LYS A 153 21.50 23.69 5.84
CA LYS A 153 20.34 23.13 5.12
C LYS A 153 20.04 21.66 5.45
N LYS A 154 21.06 20.83 5.65
CA LYS A 154 20.88 19.41 5.97
C LYS A 154 20.42 19.21 7.41
N ASP A 155 21.00 19.98 8.34
CA ASP A 155 20.66 19.98 9.76
C ASP A 155 19.24 20.54 9.97
N ASP A 156 18.85 21.56 9.20
CA ASP A 156 17.50 22.12 9.16
C ASP A 156 16.48 21.10 8.65
N ILE A 157 16.78 20.40 7.55
CA ILE A 157 15.92 19.34 7.00
C ILE A 157 15.83 18.15 7.97
N GLU A 158 16.93 17.77 8.64
CA GLU A 158 16.91 16.66 9.60
C GLU A 158 16.17 17.02 10.89
N ARG A 159 16.25 18.28 11.34
CA ARG A 159 15.47 18.81 12.45
C ARG A 159 13.99 18.90 12.10
N GLU A 160 13.65 19.43 10.93
CA GLU A 160 12.26 19.47 10.42
C GLU A 160 11.71 18.05 10.25
N ARG A 161 12.54 17.10 9.80
CA ARG A 161 12.20 15.66 9.74
C ARG A 161 11.91 15.10 11.13
N LYS A 162 12.75 15.38 12.13
CA LYS A 162 12.56 14.93 13.52
C LYS A 162 11.31 15.56 14.14
N GLU A 163 11.06 16.85 13.93
CA GLU A 163 9.87 17.54 14.44
C GLU A 163 8.59 17.00 13.79
N LYS A 164 8.58 16.82 12.47
CA LYS A 164 7.46 16.18 11.77
C LYS A 164 7.23 14.73 12.22
N LEU A 165 8.30 13.96 12.47
CA LEU A 165 8.21 12.59 13.01
C LEU A 165 7.73 12.54 14.46
N VAL A 166 8.12 13.51 15.29
CA VAL A 166 7.65 13.64 16.68
C VAL A 166 6.17 14.00 16.73
N ALA A 167 5.71 14.91 15.86
CA ALA A 167 4.29 15.20 15.68
C ALA A 167 3.50 13.98 15.16
N TYR A 168 4.17 13.04 14.49
CA TYR A 168 3.61 11.82 13.92
C TYR A 168 3.75 10.56 14.78
N ARG A 169 4.24 10.67 16.01
CA ARG A 169 4.16 9.58 16.99
C ARG A 169 2.69 9.36 17.35
N PHE A 170 2.00 8.64 16.48
CA PHE A 170 0.76 7.96 16.85
C PHE A 170 1.16 6.94 17.91
N SER A 171 0.83 7.21 19.17
CA SER A 171 1.14 6.27 20.23
C SER A 171 0.26 5.06 20.01
N ALA A 172 0.84 3.86 20.00
CA ALA A 172 0.04 2.63 20.06
C ALA A 172 -0.88 2.60 21.29
N LYS A 173 -0.61 3.45 22.30
CA LYS A 173 -1.45 3.66 23.49
C LYS A 173 -2.75 4.45 23.20
N ASP A 174 -2.85 5.12 22.06
CA ASP A 174 -4.02 5.93 21.68
C ASP A 174 -5.08 5.11 20.93
N LEU A 175 -4.79 3.85 20.60
CA LEU A 175 -5.75 2.93 19.99
C LEU A 175 -6.43 2.09 21.07
N ARG A 176 -7.77 2.11 21.10
CA ARG A 176 -8.53 1.25 22.02
C ARG A 176 -8.46 -0.21 21.53
N PRO A 177 -8.46 -1.22 22.43
CA PRO A 177 -8.31 -2.64 22.08
C PRO A 177 -9.33 -3.27 21.09
N GLN A 178 -10.22 -2.50 20.45
CA GLN A 178 -11.20 -2.98 19.45
C GLN A 178 -11.37 -2.06 18.25
N GLU A 179 -10.59 -0.99 18.15
CA GLU A 179 -10.75 0.06 17.13
C GLU A 179 -10.26 -0.38 15.72
N PHE A 180 -9.66 -1.56 15.63
CA PHE A 180 -9.12 -2.14 14.41
C PHE A 180 -9.46 -3.65 14.26
N LEU A 181 -10.62 -4.06 14.76
CA LEU A 181 -11.17 -5.36 14.35
C LEU A 181 -11.65 -5.24 12.91
N LEU A 182 -10.86 -5.77 11.96
CA LEU A 182 -11.36 -6.00 10.61
C LEU A 182 -12.63 -6.85 10.74
N PRO A 183 -13.78 -6.41 10.19
CA PRO A 183 -14.98 -7.22 10.21
C PRO A 183 -14.66 -8.57 9.60
N ASN A 184 -15.05 -9.63 10.30
CA ASN A 184 -15.00 -11.04 9.91
C ASN A 184 -14.85 -11.22 8.39
N GLN A 185 -13.84 -11.97 7.95
CA GLN A 185 -13.68 -12.39 6.55
C GLN A 185 -15.06 -12.76 5.98
N SER A 186 -15.52 -11.98 4.99
CA SER A 186 -16.93 -11.89 4.60
C SER A 186 -17.46 -13.13 3.87
N SER A 187 -16.73 -14.24 3.83
CA SER A 187 -17.20 -15.49 3.23
C SER A 187 -16.78 -16.69 4.07
N LYS A 188 -17.75 -17.29 4.77
CA LYS A 188 -17.67 -18.68 5.22
C LYS A 188 -17.98 -19.67 4.10
N GLU A 189 -18.45 -19.16 2.96
CA GLU A 189 -18.86 -19.96 1.81
C GLU A 189 -17.74 -20.05 0.76
N PRO A 190 -17.64 -21.18 0.04
CA PRO A 190 -16.74 -21.30 -1.10
C PRO A 190 -17.07 -20.21 -2.12
N LEU A 191 -16.06 -19.42 -2.51
CA LEU A 191 -16.21 -18.44 -3.58
C LEU A 191 -16.77 -19.13 -4.84
N GLU A 192 -17.83 -18.59 -5.41
CA GLU A 192 -18.36 -19.07 -6.69
C GLU A 192 -17.36 -18.75 -7.81
N ILE A 193 -16.50 -19.72 -8.10
CA ILE A 193 -15.53 -19.63 -9.18
C ILE A 193 -16.25 -20.04 -10.47
N ALA A 194 -16.37 -19.12 -11.44
CA ALA A 194 -16.89 -19.42 -12.76
C ALA A 194 -16.17 -20.66 -13.37
N LYS A 195 -16.90 -21.53 -14.09
CA LYS A 195 -16.37 -22.81 -14.64
C LYS A 195 -15.05 -22.66 -15.41
N ALA A 196 -14.89 -21.56 -16.15
CA ALA A 196 -13.65 -21.25 -16.87
C ALA A 196 -12.45 -21.07 -15.92
N LYS A 197 -12.65 -20.38 -14.80
CA LYS A 197 -11.61 -20.15 -13.79
C LYS A 197 -11.29 -21.41 -12.97
N TYR A 198 -12.27 -22.29 -12.77
CA TYR A 198 -12.01 -23.58 -12.11
C TYR A 198 -11.04 -24.43 -12.93
N LYS A 199 -11.21 -24.45 -14.26
CA LYS A 199 -10.30 -25.16 -15.16
C LYS A 199 -8.88 -24.60 -15.10
N ASP A 200 -8.73 -23.28 -15.17
CA ASP A 200 -7.41 -22.62 -15.09
C ASP A 200 -6.69 -22.92 -13.76
N LEU A 201 -7.42 -23.00 -12.64
CA LEU A 201 -6.86 -23.35 -11.33
C LEU A 201 -6.44 -24.82 -11.25
N GLN A 202 -7.17 -25.74 -11.89
CA GLN A 202 -6.78 -27.14 -11.98
C GLN A 202 -5.54 -27.32 -12.87
N ASP A 203 -5.46 -26.59 -13.97
CA ASP A 203 -4.30 -26.62 -14.88
C ASP A 203 -3.05 -26.07 -14.16
N LEU A 204 -3.19 -25.01 -13.38
CA LEU A 204 -2.12 -24.50 -12.49
C LEU A 204 -1.73 -25.54 -11.44
N LYS A 205 -2.68 -26.20 -10.79
CA LYS A 205 -2.41 -27.23 -9.77
C LYS A 205 -1.61 -28.40 -10.35
N MET A 206 -1.94 -28.83 -11.56
CA MET A 206 -1.21 -29.87 -12.30
C MET A 206 0.23 -29.45 -12.62
N LEU A 207 0.42 -28.19 -13.03
CA LEU A 207 1.75 -27.61 -13.28
C LEU A 207 2.63 -27.58 -12.01
N PHE A 208 2.03 -27.40 -10.82
CA PHE A 208 2.76 -27.38 -9.56
C PHE A 208 3.05 -28.76 -8.95
N HIS A 209 2.41 -29.84 -9.41
CA HIS A 209 2.65 -31.21 -8.92
C HIS A 209 3.60 -32.02 -9.82
N LEU A 210 4.04 -31.45 -10.95
CA LEU A 210 4.91 -32.10 -11.93
C LEU A 210 6.37 -31.60 -11.91
N GLY A 211 6.78 -30.88 -10.86
CA GLY A 211 8.16 -30.44 -10.63
C GLY A 211 8.54 -30.55 -9.16
#